data_AF-A0A2V4AIB7-F1
#
_entry.id   AF-A0A2V4AIB7-F1
#
_cell.length_a   1.000
_cell.length_b   1.000
_cell.length_c   1.000
_cell.angle_alpha   90.00
_cell.angle_beta   90.00
_cell.angle_gamma   90.00
#
_symmetry.space_group_name_H-M   'P 1'
#
loop_
_entity.id
_entity.type
_entity.pdbx_description
1 polymer ?
#
loop_
_entity_poly.entity_id
_entity_poly.type
_entity_poly.pdbx_seq_one_letter_code
_entity_poly.pdbx_strand_id
1 'polypeptide(L)'
;MTLNGAAPAGEQLGRKFEAAWQVFSTTCAEFLAQEASYQAWFAHYVISQFGIDRVAREAIVHIRHMPEGPWRNLLGVSEARLDIVVSRAPGVRAVHYANQHYKAADGTGLSALSDLAVISELKVSFTQAGGLGHSEVVQDAAKLAFLLQEHRRANPEAPQPLAYLCVLDNHPRQKYRFDTLRERMVALEIPDTVRLLHATADPRPALDDAGEPT
;
A
#
# COMPACT_ATOMS: atom_id res chain seq x y z
N MET A 1 13.15 34.47 18.33
CA MET A 1 11.72 34.14 18.18
C MET A 1 11.23 34.91 16.97
N THR A 2 10.72 34.34 15.88
CA THR A 2 10.01 33.07 15.65
C THR A 2 9.96 32.90 14.13
N LEU A 3 10.26 31.72 13.58
CA LEU A 3 9.65 31.22 12.34
C LEU A 3 9.67 29.68 12.43
N ASN A 4 8.63 29.13 13.06
CA ASN A 4 8.30 27.72 12.93
C ASN A 4 7.81 27.49 11.50
N GLY A 5 8.69 26.95 10.65
CA GLY A 5 8.31 26.45 9.33
C GLY A 5 7.37 25.25 9.51
N ALA A 6 6.07 25.46 9.32
CA ALA A 6 5.13 24.35 9.21
C ALA A 6 5.52 23.49 8.01
N ALA A 7 5.77 22.20 8.25
CA ALA A 7 6.05 21.24 7.18
C ALA A 7 4.91 21.28 6.14
N PRO A 8 5.22 21.26 4.82
CA PRO A 8 4.21 21.18 3.77
C PRO A 8 3.15 20.12 4.07
N ALA A 9 1.88 20.36 3.72
CA ALA A 9 0.77 19.48 4.07
C ALA A 9 1.00 17.99 3.70
N GLY A 10 1.69 17.73 2.56
CA GLY A 10 2.08 16.37 2.16
C GLY A 10 3.10 15.71 3.09
N GLU A 11 4.02 16.47 3.68
CA GLU A 11 5.00 15.97 4.64
C GLU A 11 4.35 15.58 5.97
N GLN A 12 3.33 16.33 6.42
CA GLN A 12 2.54 15.95 7.60
C GLN A 12 1.71 14.68 7.36
N LEU A 13 1.10 14.55 6.18
CA LEU A 13 0.34 13.34 5.81
C LEU A 13 1.25 12.11 5.73
N GLY A 14 2.43 12.25 5.14
CA GLY A 14 3.43 11.17 5.08
C GLY A 14 3.83 10.71 6.48
N ARG A 15 4.19 11.64 7.38
CA ARG A 15 4.54 11.32 8.77
C ARG A 15 3.46 10.56 9.52
N LYS A 16 2.18 10.94 9.34
CA LYS A 16 1.05 10.22 9.96
C LYS A 16 0.95 8.79 9.45
N PHE A 17 1.10 8.57 8.15
CA PHE A 17 1.04 7.23 7.57
C PHE A 17 2.24 6.37 8.00
N GLU A 18 3.44 6.94 7.97
CA GLU A 18 4.66 6.28 8.45
C GLU A 18 4.59 5.96 9.95
N ALA A 19 3.97 6.82 10.77
CA ALA A 19 3.71 6.53 12.18
C ALA A 19 2.73 5.37 12.36
N ALA A 20 1.64 5.31 11.57
CA ALA A 20 0.72 4.16 11.58
C ALA A 20 1.44 2.86 11.21
N TRP A 21 2.29 2.90 10.17
CA TRP A 21 3.13 1.78 9.78
C TRP A 21 4.08 1.34 10.90
N GLN A 22 4.74 2.29 11.58
CA GLN A 22 5.67 1.97 12.66
C GLN A 22 4.97 1.26 13.82
N VAL A 23 3.82 1.77 14.25
CA VAL A 23 3.05 1.15 15.34
C VAL A 23 2.53 -0.22 14.93
N PHE A 24 1.96 -0.35 13.72
CA PHE A 24 1.51 -1.63 13.18
C PHE A 24 2.64 -2.66 13.14
N SER A 25 3.75 -2.32 12.50
CA SER A 25 4.86 -3.26 12.28
C SER A 25 5.50 -3.67 13.60
N THR A 26 5.64 -2.76 14.56
CA THR A 26 6.19 -3.08 15.89
C THR A 26 5.23 -3.93 16.71
N THR A 27 3.94 -3.61 16.70
CA THR A 27 2.94 -4.32 17.52
C THR A 27 2.60 -5.69 16.93
N CYS A 28 2.61 -5.83 15.61
CA CYS A 28 2.12 -7.03 14.93
C CYS A 28 3.22 -7.96 14.42
N ALA A 29 4.50 -7.57 14.52
CA ALA A 29 5.64 -8.33 13.98
C ALA A 29 5.75 -9.75 14.55
N GLU A 30 5.38 -9.96 15.82
CA GLU A 30 5.51 -11.24 16.51
C GLU A 30 4.30 -12.16 16.37
N PHE A 31 3.20 -11.68 15.80
CA PHE A 31 2.03 -12.53 15.61
C PHE A 31 2.16 -13.36 14.35
N LEU A 32 1.37 -14.42 14.28
CA LEU A 32 1.23 -15.30 13.13
C LEU A 32 -0.26 -15.42 12.83
N ALA A 33 -0.70 -14.75 11.77
CA ALA A 33 -2.10 -14.62 11.42
C ALA A 33 -2.30 -14.69 9.90
N GLN A 34 -3.56 -14.86 9.48
CA GLN A 34 -3.92 -14.79 8.07
C GLN A 34 -3.79 -13.35 7.55
N GLU A 35 -3.59 -13.21 6.24
CA GLU A 35 -3.42 -11.91 5.57
C GLU A 35 -4.54 -10.91 5.88
N ALA A 36 -5.79 -11.37 5.88
CA ALA A 36 -6.94 -10.54 6.20
C ALA A 36 -6.87 -9.92 7.61
N SER A 37 -6.23 -10.61 8.57
CA SER A 37 -6.02 -10.08 9.93
C SER A 37 -5.00 -8.96 9.94
N TYR A 38 -3.88 -9.12 9.22
CA TYR A 38 -2.89 -8.07 9.07
C TYR A 38 -3.44 -6.84 8.36
N GLN A 39 -4.22 -7.03 7.29
CA GLN A 39 -4.88 -5.93 6.60
C GLN A 39 -5.86 -5.19 7.52
N ALA A 40 -6.61 -5.91 8.35
CA ALA A 40 -7.52 -5.32 9.32
C ALA A 40 -6.79 -4.53 10.42
N TRP A 41 -5.73 -5.10 11.00
CA TRP A 41 -4.90 -4.44 12.00
C TRP A 41 -4.21 -3.20 11.43
N PHE A 42 -3.62 -3.30 10.24
CA PHE A 42 -2.97 -2.15 9.62
C PHE A 42 -3.99 -1.02 9.36
N ALA A 43 -5.16 -1.35 8.81
CA ALA A 43 -6.24 -0.39 8.63
C ALA A 43 -6.67 0.28 9.95
N HIS A 44 -6.73 -0.48 11.05
CA HIS A 44 -7.02 0.08 12.37
C HIS A 44 -6.00 1.16 12.78
N TYR A 45 -4.69 0.90 12.62
CA TYR A 45 -3.67 1.89 12.93
C TYR A 45 -3.73 3.11 12.01
N VAL A 46 -4.02 2.93 10.71
CA VAL A 46 -4.22 4.06 9.80
C VAL A 46 -5.46 4.87 10.21
N ILE A 47 -6.57 4.22 10.58
CA ILE A 47 -7.78 4.88 11.10
C ILE A 47 -7.46 5.71 12.35
N SER A 48 -6.60 5.22 13.26
CA SER A 48 -6.21 5.97 14.45
C SER A 48 -5.51 7.30 14.14
N GLN A 49 -4.82 7.41 13.00
CA GLN A 49 -4.09 8.61 12.60
C GLN A 49 -4.92 9.58 11.72
N PHE A 50 -5.84 9.03 10.94
CA PHE A 50 -6.57 9.77 9.90
C PHE A 50 -8.08 9.92 10.13
N GLY A 51 -8.68 9.11 11.00
CA GLY A 51 -10.13 9.04 11.21
C GLY A 51 -10.81 7.99 10.34
N ILE A 52 -11.88 7.37 10.86
CA ILE A 52 -12.62 6.28 10.20
C ILE A 52 -13.31 6.73 8.90
N ASP A 53 -13.67 8.00 8.82
CA ASP A 53 -14.35 8.65 7.68
C ASP A 53 -13.42 8.98 6.51
N ARG A 54 -12.12 8.69 6.65
CA ARG A 54 -11.09 8.95 5.64
C ARG A 54 -10.35 7.73 5.16
N VAL A 55 -10.48 6.59 5.83
CA VAL A 55 -9.75 5.37 5.49
C VAL A 55 -10.71 4.37 4.87
N ALA A 56 -10.38 3.91 3.67
CA ALA A 56 -11.08 2.81 3.02
C ALA A 56 -10.08 1.69 2.71
N ARG A 57 -10.56 0.46 2.80
CA ARG A 57 -9.81 -0.71 2.36
C ARG A 57 -10.22 -1.09 0.95
N GLU A 58 -9.39 -1.87 0.26
CA GLU A 58 -9.79 -2.63 -0.93
C GLU A 58 -10.47 -1.78 -2.02
N ALA A 59 -9.95 -0.56 -2.20
CA ALA A 59 -10.46 0.38 -3.18
C ALA A 59 -10.09 -0.06 -4.59
N ILE A 60 -11.05 0.00 -5.52
CA ILE A 60 -10.88 -0.52 -6.88
C ILE A 60 -10.69 0.62 -7.88
N VAL A 61 -9.68 0.48 -8.74
CA VAL A 61 -9.49 1.27 -9.95
C VAL A 61 -9.57 0.35 -11.16
N HIS A 62 -10.50 0.61 -12.08
CA HIS A 62 -10.66 -0.16 -13.30
C HIS A 62 -9.64 0.28 -14.35
N ILE A 63 -8.63 -0.55 -14.56
CA ILE A 63 -7.50 -0.25 -15.45
C ILE A 63 -7.63 -0.87 -16.85
N ARG A 64 -8.72 -1.60 -17.12
CA ARG A 64 -8.94 -2.32 -18.40
C ARG A 64 -8.93 -1.44 -19.65
N HIS A 65 -9.23 -0.16 -19.53
CA HIS A 65 -9.32 0.79 -20.64
C HIS A 65 -8.14 1.77 -20.67
N MET A 66 -7.18 1.61 -19.74
CA MET A 66 -6.01 2.46 -19.67
C MET A 66 -4.98 2.02 -20.71
N PRO A 67 -4.14 2.97 -21.20
CA PRO A 67 -3.07 2.66 -22.15
C PRO A 67 -2.16 1.53 -21.65
N GLU A 68 -1.65 0.76 -22.62
CA GLU A 68 -0.59 -0.22 -22.34
C GLU A 68 0.72 0.48 -21.95
N GLY A 69 1.51 -0.19 -21.12
CA GLY A 69 2.76 0.32 -20.59
C GLY A 69 3.57 -0.78 -19.89
N PRO A 70 4.86 -0.52 -19.58
CA PRO A 70 5.75 -1.53 -19.02
C PRO A 70 5.19 -2.13 -17.73
N TRP A 71 4.60 -1.31 -16.86
CA TRP A 71 3.98 -1.77 -15.62
C TRP A 71 2.60 -2.39 -15.83
N ARG A 72 1.82 -1.94 -16.81
CA ARG A 72 0.50 -2.53 -17.14
C ARG A 72 0.62 -4.02 -17.45
N ASN A 73 1.66 -4.39 -18.19
CA ASN A 73 1.98 -5.77 -18.55
C ASN A 73 2.29 -6.65 -17.33
N LEU A 74 2.88 -6.07 -16.27
CA LEU A 74 3.16 -6.78 -15.02
C LEU A 74 1.89 -7.07 -14.21
N LEU A 75 0.84 -6.26 -14.38
CA LEU A 75 -0.38 -6.41 -13.59
C LEU A 75 -1.23 -7.59 -14.06
N GLY A 76 -1.34 -7.83 -15.38
CA GLY A 76 -2.07 -8.98 -15.93
C GLY A 76 -3.57 -9.05 -15.60
N VAL A 77 -4.14 -8.01 -14.97
CA VAL A 77 -5.53 -7.95 -14.48
C VAL A 77 -6.30 -6.76 -15.05
N SER A 78 -7.64 -6.77 -14.97
CA SER A 78 -8.49 -5.66 -15.43
C SER A 78 -8.70 -4.56 -14.39
N GLU A 79 -8.32 -4.80 -13.15
CA GLU A 79 -8.60 -3.95 -11.99
C GLU A 79 -7.40 -3.91 -11.05
N ALA A 80 -7.05 -2.73 -10.57
CA ALA A 80 -6.10 -2.54 -9.48
C ALA A 80 -6.89 -2.37 -8.17
N ARG A 81 -6.74 -3.34 -7.27
CA ARG A 81 -7.27 -3.27 -5.91
C ARG A 81 -6.17 -2.81 -4.98
N LEU A 82 -6.43 -1.70 -4.28
CA LEU A 82 -5.55 -1.08 -3.31
C LEU A 82 -5.91 -1.54 -1.91
N ASP A 83 -4.95 -2.03 -1.12
CA ASP A 83 -5.23 -2.56 0.21
C ASP A 83 -5.80 -1.50 1.15
N ILE A 84 -5.16 -0.33 1.20
CA ILE A 84 -5.60 0.82 1.99
C ILE A 84 -5.45 2.10 1.16
N VAL A 85 -6.50 2.92 1.20
CA VAL A 85 -6.47 4.30 0.72
C VAL A 85 -6.91 5.26 1.82
N VAL A 86 -6.35 6.47 1.78
CA VAL A 86 -6.72 7.56 2.69
C VAL A 86 -7.18 8.74 1.86
N SER A 87 -8.36 9.27 2.10
CA SER A 87 -8.89 10.45 1.42
C SER A 87 -8.28 11.75 1.98
N ARG A 88 -8.24 12.80 1.14
CA ARG A 88 -7.81 14.15 1.55
C ARG A 88 -8.80 14.82 2.49
N ALA A 89 -10.08 14.57 2.28
CA ALA A 89 -11.19 15.09 3.07
C ALA A 89 -12.13 13.95 3.51
N PRO A 90 -12.81 14.11 4.66
CA PRO A 90 -13.81 13.14 5.08
C PRO A 90 -14.99 13.05 4.10
N GLY A 91 -15.67 11.90 4.06
CA GLY A 91 -16.87 11.71 3.24
C GLY A 91 -16.63 11.43 1.75
N VAL A 92 -15.36 11.30 1.32
CA VAL A 92 -15.01 10.81 -0.02
C VAL A 92 -15.37 9.33 -0.13
N ARG A 93 -16.18 8.97 -1.12
CA ARG A 93 -16.58 7.57 -1.37
C ARG A 93 -15.57 6.88 -2.27
N ALA A 94 -14.89 5.86 -1.76
CA ALA A 94 -14.09 4.94 -2.57
C ALA A 94 -14.98 3.84 -3.18
N VAL A 95 -14.72 3.46 -4.43
CA VAL A 95 -15.31 2.26 -5.03
C VAL A 95 -14.79 1.04 -4.26
N HIS A 96 -15.69 0.23 -3.73
CA HIS A 96 -15.35 -0.98 -2.96
C HIS A 96 -16.01 -2.20 -3.61
N TYR A 97 -15.43 -3.39 -3.49
CA TYR A 97 -16.04 -4.62 -4.05
C TYR A 97 -17.46 -4.88 -3.50
N ALA A 98 -17.75 -4.41 -2.28
CA ALA A 98 -19.08 -4.49 -1.67
C ALA A 98 -20.10 -3.48 -2.25
N ASN A 99 -19.68 -2.54 -3.08
CA ASN A 99 -20.50 -1.51 -3.73
C ASN A 99 -20.32 -1.55 -5.26
N GLN A 100 -20.62 -2.70 -5.88
CA GLN A 100 -20.49 -2.94 -7.33
C GLN A 100 -21.29 -1.97 -8.22
N HIS A 101 -22.24 -1.23 -7.65
CA HIS A 101 -23.06 -0.25 -8.38
C HIS A 101 -22.45 1.15 -8.46
N TYR A 102 -21.39 1.45 -7.69
CA TYR A 102 -20.71 2.74 -7.78
C TYR A 102 -19.72 2.70 -8.94
N LYS A 103 -20.13 3.24 -10.09
CA LYS A 103 -19.25 3.50 -11.22
C LYS A 103 -18.68 4.90 -11.10
N ALA A 104 -17.36 5.02 -11.13
CA ALA A 104 -16.71 6.31 -11.27
C ALA A 104 -17.23 7.00 -12.54
N ALA A 105 -17.44 8.32 -12.48
CA ALA A 105 -18.02 9.08 -13.59
C ALA A 105 -17.18 9.02 -14.87
N ASP A 106 -15.87 8.80 -14.72
CA ASP A 106 -14.91 8.62 -15.82
C ASP A 106 -14.83 7.17 -16.35
N GLY A 107 -15.60 6.23 -15.77
CA GLY A 107 -15.59 4.82 -16.13
C GLY A 107 -14.33 4.03 -15.72
N THR A 108 -13.34 4.66 -15.10
CA THR A 108 -12.05 4.04 -14.74
C THR A 108 -11.77 4.10 -13.23
N GLY A 109 -12.29 5.10 -12.53
CA GLY A 109 -11.94 5.36 -11.12
C GLY A 109 -10.59 6.06 -10.95
N LEU A 110 -9.92 6.44 -12.04
CA LEU A 110 -8.62 7.11 -11.97
C LEU A 110 -8.73 8.53 -11.41
N SER A 111 -9.80 9.25 -11.74
CA SER A 111 -10.09 10.58 -11.16
C SER A 111 -10.24 10.54 -9.64
N ALA A 112 -10.65 9.41 -9.06
CA ALA A 112 -10.78 9.27 -7.62
C ALA A 112 -9.42 9.42 -6.89
N LEU A 113 -8.29 9.19 -7.57
CA LEU A 113 -6.97 9.40 -6.99
C LEU A 113 -6.70 10.88 -6.64
N SER A 114 -7.37 11.83 -7.29
CA SER A 114 -7.28 13.26 -6.95
C SER A 114 -7.78 13.54 -5.53
N ASP A 115 -8.78 12.78 -5.08
CA ASP A 115 -9.37 12.91 -3.75
C ASP A 115 -8.61 12.12 -2.68
N LEU A 116 -7.60 11.33 -3.07
CA LEU A 116 -6.81 10.50 -2.16
C LEU A 116 -5.52 11.21 -1.73
N ALA A 117 -5.26 11.17 -0.43
CA ALA A 117 -4.01 11.59 0.18
C ALA A 117 -2.95 10.48 0.12
N VAL A 118 -3.37 9.22 0.30
CA VAL A 118 -2.47 8.05 0.33
C VAL A 118 -3.12 6.87 -0.40
N ILE A 119 -2.31 6.12 -1.15
CA ILE A 119 -2.60 4.79 -1.66
C ILE A 119 -1.51 3.83 -1.18
N SER A 120 -1.87 2.60 -0.82
CA SER A 120 -0.89 1.66 -0.27
C SER A 120 -1.22 0.19 -0.45
N GLU A 121 -0.16 -0.60 -0.41
CA GLU A 121 -0.15 -2.07 -0.46
C GLU A 121 0.56 -2.62 0.78
N LEU A 122 0.09 -3.75 1.28
CA LEU A 122 0.68 -4.46 2.41
C LEU A 122 1.11 -5.86 2.00
N LYS A 123 2.36 -6.21 2.33
CA LYS A 123 2.86 -7.58 2.25
C LYS A 123 3.43 -8.01 3.59
N VAL A 124 3.10 -9.24 3.97
CA VAL A 124 3.55 -9.85 5.22
C VAL A 124 4.15 -11.20 4.89
N SER A 125 5.42 -11.43 5.22
CA SER A 125 6.14 -12.60 4.70
C SER A 125 5.63 -13.93 5.26
N PHE A 126 5.03 -13.95 6.44
CA PHE A 126 4.43 -15.17 7.00
C PHE A 126 3.17 -15.66 6.25
N THR A 127 2.41 -14.78 5.58
CA THR A 127 1.13 -15.18 4.98
C THR A 127 1.29 -16.08 3.75
N GLN A 128 2.54 -16.32 3.34
CA GLN A 128 2.91 -17.20 2.24
C GLN A 128 3.71 -18.38 2.76
N ALA A 129 3.27 -19.60 2.45
CA ALA A 129 3.88 -20.84 2.94
C ALA A 129 5.39 -20.96 2.64
N GLY A 130 5.86 -20.32 1.55
CA GLY A 130 7.26 -20.31 1.13
C GLY A 130 8.03 -19.04 1.48
N GLY A 131 7.47 -18.14 2.30
CA GLY A 131 7.97 -16.78 2.43
C GLY A 131 7.60 -15.90 1.23
N LEU A 132 7.92 -14.61 1.34
CA LEU A 132 7.48 -13.60 0.38
C LEU A 132 8.30 -13.66 -0.92
N GLY A 133 7.62 -13.77 -2.07
CA GLY A 133 8.24 -13.74 -3.39
C GLY A 133 8.49 -12.33 -3.90
N HIS A 134 9.69 -12.05 -4.44
CA HIS A 134 10.00 -10.72 -5.00
C HIS A 134 9.09 -10.31 -6.17
N SER A 135 8.67 -11.26 -7.02
CA SER A 135 7.84 -10.96 -8.18
C SER A 135 6.50 -10.34 -7.79
N GLU A 136 5.88 -10.82 -6.71
CA GLU A 136 4.58 -10.31 -6.24
C GLU A 136 4.73 -8.94 -5.58
N VAL A 137 5.77 -8.74 -4.78
CA VAL A 137 6.05 -7.44 -4.15
C VAL A 137 6.34 -6.37 -5.20
N VAL A 138 7.08 -6.74 -6.24
CA VAL A 138 7.36 -5.89 -7.39
C VAL A 138 6.10 -5.59 -8.20
N GLN A 139 5.21 -6.57 -8.37
CA GLN A 139 3.92 -6.36 -9.06
C GLN A 139 3.09 -5.30 -8.34
N ASP A 140 3.08 -5.28 -7.00
CA ASP A 140 2.39 -4.26 -6.22
C ASP A 140 3.09 -2.89 -6.28
N ALA A 141 4.42 -2.85 -6.33
CA ALA A 141 5.13 -1.61 -6.62
C ALA A 141 4.79 -1.05 -8.01
N ALA A 142 4.76 -1.92 -9.02
CA ALA A 142 4.38 -1.58 -10.40
C ALA A 142 2.93 -1.11 -10.48
N LYS A 143 2.03 -1.69 -9.69
CA LYS A 143 0.63 -1.28 -9.57
C LYS A 143 0.52 0.17 -9.11
N LEU A 144 1.20 0.51 -8.02
CA LEU A 144 1.21 1.88 -7.50
C LEU A 144 1.85 2.86 -8.49
N ALA A 145 2.98 2.48 -9.10
CA ALA A 145 3.67 3.31 -10.09
C ALA A 145 2.79 3.60 -11.31
N PHE A 146 2.12 2.57 -11.84
CA PHE A 146 1.19 2.67 -12.96
C PHE A 146 0.04 3.63 -12.66
N LEU A 147 -0.60 3.48 -11.50
CA LEU A 147 -1.71 4.36 -11.12
C LEU A 147 -1.27 5.82 -10.99
N LEU A 148 -0.10 6.09 -10.40
CA LEU A 148 0.44 7.44 -10.31
C LEU A 148 0.78 8.04 -11.68
N GLN A 149 1.37 7.25 -12.58
CA GLN A 149 1.72 7.70 -13.93
C GLN A 149 0.47 8.05 -14.73
N GLU A 150 -0.51 7.15 -14.77
CA GLU A 150 -1.74 7.37 -15.54
C GLU A 150 -2.54 8.53 -14.94
N HIS A 151 -2.61 8.65 -13.61
CA HIS A 151 -3.28 9.76 -12.97
C HIS A 151 -2.60 11.11 -13.29
N ARG A 152 -1.27 11.18 -13.25
CA ARG A 152 -0.51 12.38 -13.63
C ARG A 152 -0.72 12.74 -15.10
N ARG A 153 -0.80 11.76 -16.00
CA ARG A 153 -1.04 11.99 -17.42
C ARG A 153 -2.46 12.52 -17.67
N ALA A 154 -3.46 11.94 -17.01
CA ALA A 154 -4.86 12.32 -17.16
C ALA A 154 -5.20 13.63 -16.44
N ASN A 155 -4.54 13.92 -15.32
CA ASN A 155 -4.82 15.07 -14.45
C ASN A 155 -3.50 15.75 -13.99
N PRO A 156 -2.79 16.48 -14.89
CA PRO A 156 -1.47 17.04 -14.59
C PRO A 156 -1.44 18.01 -13.42
N GLU A 157 -2.50 18.80 -13.27
CA GLU A 157 -2.64 19.81 -12.21
C GLU A 157 -3.22 19.24 -10.90
N ALA A 158 -3.69 17.99 -10.91
CA ALA A 158 -4.30 17.39 -9.74
C ALA A 158 -3.25 16.91 -8.73
N PRO A 159 -3.53 17.06 -7.42
CA PRO A 159 -2.60 16.64 -6.39
C PRO A 159 -2.46 15.11 -6.41
N GLN A 160 -1.22 14.62 -6.45
CA GLN A 160 -0.93 13.19 -6.45
C GLN A 160 -1.04 12.61 -5.02
N PRO A 161 -1.62 11.41 -4.85
CA PRO A 161 -1.54 10.71 -3.57
C PRO A 161 -0.09 10.29 -3.30
N LEU A 162 0.27 10.18 -2.03
CA LEU A 162 1.48 9.46 -1.64
C LEU A 162 1.26 7.97 -1.89
N ALA A 163 2.27 7.27 -2.40
CA ALA A 163 2.20 5.83 -2.63
C ALA A 163 3.18 5.09 -1.72
N TYR A 164 2.67 4.11 -0.97
CA TYR A 164 3.49 3.30 -0.06
C TYR A 164 3.33 1.80 -0.34
N LEU A 165 4.45 1.13 -0.56
CA LEU A 165 4.54 -0.32 -0.48
C LEU A 165 5.07 -0.68 0.90
N CYS A 166 4.25 -1.34 1.71
CA CYS A 166 4.57 -1.70 3.08
C CYS A 166 4.90 -3.20 3.16
N VAL A 167 6.09 -3.56 3.65
CA VAL A 167 6.55 -4.96 3.73
C VAL A 167 6.98 -5.31 5.15
N LEU A 168 6.25 -6.21 5.78
CA LEU A 168 6.57 -6.78 7.09
C LEU A 168 7.24 -8.14 6.90
N ASP A 169 8.52 -8.23 7.19
CA ASP A 169 9.26 -9.50 7.21
C ASP A 169 9.18 -10.16 8.59
N ASN A 170 8.19 -11.03 8.78
CA ASN A 170 7.96 -11.78 10.02
C ASN A 170 7.94 -13.30 9.83
N HIS A 171 8.29 -13.82 8.66
CA HIS A 171 8.30 -15.26 8.43
C HIS A 171 9.27 -15.96 9.42
N PRO A 172 8.84 -16.97 10.20
CA PRO A 172 9.65 -17.56 11.27
C PRO A 172 11.03 -18.06 10.82
N ARG A 173 11.09 -18.67 9.63
CA ARG A 173 12.28 -19.38 9.12
C ARG A 173 13.02 -18.69 7.97
N GLN A 174 12.43 -17.67 7.35
CA GLN A 174 12.95 -17.12 6.09
C GLN A 174 13.09 -15.62 6.21
N LYS A 175 14.27 -15.11 5.89
CA LYS A 175 14.54 -13.66 5.87
C LYS A 175 14.24 -13.11 4.49
N TYR A 176 13.49 -12.03 4.42
CA TYR A 176 13.23 -11.34 3.18
C TYR A 176 14.42 -10.41 2.83
N ARG A 177 14.86 -10.45 1.56
CA ARG A 177 16.05 -9.73 1.09
C ARG A 177 15.68 -8.38 0.49
N PHE A 178 15.61 -7.34 1.32
CA PHE A 178 15.21 -6.00 0.87
C PHE A 178 16.13 -5.38 -0.17
N ASP A 179 17.44 -5.63 -0.12
CA ASP A 179 18.38 -5.11 -1.12
C ASP A 179 18.07 -5.68 -2.52
N THR A 180 17.81 -6.99 -2.61
CA THR A 180 17.42 -7.64 -3.86
C THR A 180 16.05 -7.16 -4.36
N LEU A 181 15.12 -6.84 -3.47
CA LEU A 181 13.87 -6.17 -3.86
C LEU A 181 14.15 -4.80 -4.47
N ARG A 182 14.99 -3.97 -3.83
CA ARG A 182 15.34 -2.63 -4.33
C ARG A 182 16.02 -2.71 -5.70
N GLU A 183 16.98 -3.63 -5.88
CA GLU A 183 17.63 -3.89 -7.18
C GLU A 183 16.60 -4.22 -8.27
N ARG A 184 15.61 -5.06 -7.96
CA ARG A 184 14.53 -5.42 -8.90
C ARG A 184 13.60 -4.25 -9.22
N MET A 185 13.25 -3.44 -8.23
CA MET A 185 12.45 -2.23 -8.43
C MET A 185 13.19 -1.24 -9.35
N VAL A 186 14.49 -1.05 -9.15
CA VAL A 186 15.34 -0.22 -10.01
C VAL A 186 15.42 -0.79 -11.43
N ALA A 187 15.62 -2.11 -11.57
CA ALA A 187 15.69 -2.77 -12.89
C ALA A 187 14.38 -2.66 -13.69
N LEU A 188 13.25 -2.46 -13.03
CA LEU A 188 11.93 -2.25 -13.64
C LEU A 188 11.54 -0.76 -13.70
N GLU A 189 12.50 0.11 -13.42
CA GLU A 189 12.37 1.57 -13.47
C GLU A 189 11.23 2.09 -12.57
N ILE A 190 10.89 1.37 -11.50
CA ILE A 190 9.86 1.80 -10.55
C ILE A 190 10.32 3.11 -9.90
N PRO A 191 9.54 4.20 -9.99
CA PRO A 191 9.96 5.50 -9.51
C PRO A 191 9.97 5.55 -7.98
N ASP A 192 10.92 6.32 -7.42
CA ASP A 192 11.05 6.56 -5.96
C ASP A 192 9.83 7.25 -5.33
N THR A 193 8.88 7.73 -6.15
CA THR A 193 7.57 8.18 -5.68
C THR A 193 6.74 7.05 -5.06
N VAL A 194 7.02 5.79 -5.40
CA VAL A 194 6.53 4.62 -4.68
C VAL A 194 7.50 4.32 -3.54
N ARG A 195 7.11 4.70 -2.33
CA ARG A 195 7.97 4.61 -1.15
C ARG A 195 7.87 3.21 -0.53
N LEU A 196 9.00 2.52 -0.42
CA LEU A 196 9.09 1.25 0.30
C LEU A 196 9.24 1.52 1.80
N LEU A 197 8.22 1.16 2.58
CA LEU A 197 8.33 1.04 4.03
C LEU A 197 8.52 -0.44 4.36
N HIS A 198 9.55 -0.74 5.16
CA HIS A 198 9.79 -2.11 5.55
C HIS A 198 10.18 -2.24 7.01
N ALA A 199 9.85 -3.39 7.58
CA ALA A 199 10.19 -3.77 8.94
C ALA A 199 10.53 -5.26 8.97
N THR A 200 11.37 -5.65 9.90
CA THR A 200 11.74 -7.04 10.14
C THR A 200 11.43 -7.37 11.59
N ALA A 201 10.72 -8.47 11.84
CA ALA A 201 10.50 -8.96 13.19
C ALA A 201 11.82 -9.39 13.84
N ASP A 202 12.12 -8.83 15.00
CA ASP A 202 13.28 -9.19 15.83
C ASP A 202 12.90 -9.09 17.33
N PRO A 203 12.78 -10.22 18.06
CA PRO A 203 12.96 -11.59 17.58
C PRO A 203 11.88 -12.01 16.57
N ARG A 204 12.17 -13.03 15.76
CA ARG A 204 11.16 -13.61 14.86
C ARG A 204 10.14 -14.43 15.65
N PRO A 205 8.88 -14.48 15.19
CA PRO A 205 7.87 -15.34 15.80
C PRO A 205 8.32 -16.80 15.80
N ALA A 206 8.04 -17.49 16.90
CA ALA A 206 8.33 -18.90 17.05
C ALA A 206 7.24 -19.75 16.39
N LEU A 207 7.63 -20.95 15.97
CA LEU A 207 6.72 -22.03 15.67
C LEU A 207 6.93 -23.11 16.72
N ASP A 208 5.87 -23.86 17.03
CA ASP A 208 5.96 -25.02 17.90
C ASP A 208 6.66 -26.18 17.18
N ASP A 209 6.83 -27.30 17.89
CA ASP A 209 7.49 -28.49 17.35
C ASP A 209 6.72 -29.11 16.15
N ALA A 210 5.43 -28.83 16.02
CA ALA A 210 4.59 -29.24 14.88
C ALA A 210 4.68 -28.26 13.70
N GLY A 211 5.31 -27.10 13.88
CA GLY A 211 5.38 -26.03 12.90
C GLY A 211 4.15 -25.11 12.88
N GLU A 212 3.32 -25.17 13.92
CA GLU A 212 2.17 -24.28 14.15
C GLU A 212 2.59 -23.03 14.96
N PRO A 213 1.85 -21.92 14.85
CA PRO A 213 2.08 -20.76 15.71
C PRO A 213 2.00 -21.08 17.21
N THR A 214 3.01 -20.69 17.98
CA THR A 214 3.00 -20.75 19.46
C THR A 214 2.23 -19.58 20.09
#